data_AF-A0AB34PTW8-F1
#
_entry.id   AF-A0AB34PTW8-F1
#
_cell.length_a   1.000
_cell.length_b   1.000
_cell.length_c   1.000
_cell.angle_alpha   90.00
_cell.angle_beta   90.00
_cell.angle_gamma   90.00
#
_symmetry.space_group_name_H-M   'P 1'
#
loop_
_entity.id
_entity.type
_entity.pdbx_description
1 polymer ?
#
loop_
_entity_poly.entity_id
_entity_poly.type
_entity_poly.pdbx_seq_one_letter_code
_entity_poly.pdbx_strand_id
1 'polypeptide(L)'
;MARQNFVGVVISQGKMTKTVKVRVQGRVYDKRVDKEILTRKDYLVHDEGSICKEGDIVRIESIPKISKRKAFAIAEIKVNKGQQFAAYEEMAKKQVKLEEEKEAKKFIEHREKFSKIITQLDDLKKMDKLTHEITSNIEEDHTKLIEEINQIKEKYNIKSWPTTESTVDLGLNEPIFSDEKEKRLYFIQYILNELMNNAKYEEIRKSIVESKLKKSMEEVSKSIQKNVVRRYLLDTRNECPVPLPQ
;
A
#
# COMPACT_ATOMS: atom_id res chain seq x y z
N MET A 1 52.81 10.99 -14.93
CA MET A 1 52.99 10.90 -13.46
C MET A 1 51.70 10.37 -12.84
N ALA A 2 51.80 9.44 -11.91
CA ALA A 2 50.62 8.93 -11.19
C ALA A 2 50.06 10.00 -10.23
N ARG A 3 48.74 10.17 -10.19
CA ARG A 3 48.04 11.08 -9.26
C ARG A 3 47.74 10.35 -7.95
N GLN A 4 47.82 11.05 -6.82
CA GLN A 4 47.42 10.49 -5.52
C GLN A 4 45.89 10.40 -5.48
N ASN A 5 45.38 9.20 -5.22
CA ASN A 5 43.95 8.92 -5.19
C ASN A 5 43.49 8.50 -3.80
N PHE A 6 42.29 8.93 -3.41
CA PHE A 6 41.62 8.44 -2.20
C PHE A 6 40.18 8.06 -2.51
N VAL A 7 39.64 7.13 -1.73
CA VAL A 7 38.21 6.83 -1.72
C VAL A 7 37.63 7.39 -0.42
N GLY A 8 36.53 8.12 -0.53
CA GLY A 8 35.90 8.77 0.61
C GLY A 8 34.40 8.93 0.43
N VAL A 9 33.75 9.38 1.48
CA VAL A 9 32.31 9.66 1.51
C VAL A 9 32.09 11.16 1.54
N VAL A 10 31.15 11.64 0.74
CA VAL A 10 30.72 13.04 0.77
C VAL A 10 29.94 13.31 2.05
N ILE A 11 30.44 14.20 2.90
CA ILE A 11 29.79 14.58 4.17
C ILE A 11 28.83 15.74 3.97
N SER A 12 29.28 16.77 3.25
CA SER A 12 28.51 18.00 3.09
C SER A 12 28.59 18.53 1.68
N GLN A 13 27.43 18.83 1.12
CA GLN A 13 27.27 19.41 -0.20
C GLN A 13 26.34 20.63 -0.13
N GLY A 14 26.40 21.54 -1.11
CA GLY A 14 25.52 22.71 -1.18
C GLY A 14 25.90 23.87 -0.25
N LYS A 15 26.78 23.66 0.74
CA LYS A 15 27.28 24.73 1.63
C LYS A 15 28.30 25.65 0.96
N MET A 16 29.00 25.18 -0.07
CA MET A 16 30.02 25.93 -0.82
C MET A 16 29.82 25.71 -2.31
N THR A 17 30.08 26.73 -3.12
CA THR A 17 29.98 26.64 -4.58
C THR A 17 31.09 25.77 -5.16
N LYS A 18 30.72 24.83 -6.05
CA LYS A 18 31.63 23.93 -6.78
C LYS A 18 32.67 23.21 -5.89
N THR A 19 32.30 22.96 -4.63
CA THR A 19 33.19 22.42 -3.60
C THR A 19 32.41 21.54 -2.64
N VAL A 20 32.95 20.36 -2.38
CA VAL A 20 32.32 19.34 -1.55
C VAL A 20 33.30 18.93 -0.45
N LYS A 21 32.79 18.60 0.74
CA LYS A 21 33.61 18.05 1.82
C LYS A 21 33.57 16.53 1.77
N VAL A 22 34.72 15.91 1.55
CA VAL A 22 34.85 14.44 1.45
C VAL A 22 35.66 13.92 2.64
N ARG A 23 35.11 12.95 3.36
CA ARG A 23 35.80 12.21 4.42
C ARG A 23 36.54 11.03 3.82
N VAL A 24 37.85 11.03 3.96
CA VAL A 24 38.69 9.87 3.63
C VAL A 24 39.03 9.16 4.93
N GLN A 25 38.93 7.84 4.91
CA GLN A 25 39.43 6.98 5.98
C GLN A 25 40.81 6.44 5.57
N GLY A 26 41.76 6.48 6.49
CA GLY A 26 43.10 5.90 6.34
C GLY A 26 43.39 4.99 7.51
N ARG A 27 44.20 3.95 7.30
CA ARG A 27 44.64 3.05 8.36
C ARG A 27 46.03 3.48 8.83
N VAL A 28 46.23 3.57 10.13
CA VAL A 28 47.52 3.93 10.75
C VAL A 28 47.77 2.97 11.90
N TYR A 29 48.99 2.46 12.02
CA TYR A 29 49.40 1.65 13.15
C TYR A 29 49.76 2.54 14.34
N ASP A 30 49.01 2.42 15.45
CA ASP A 30 49.36 3.11 16.69
C ASP A 30 50.28 2.21 17.53
N LYS A 31 51.56 2.59 17.63
CA LYS A 31 52.58 1.85 18.38
C LYS A 31 52.30 1.74 19.87
N ARG A 32 51.56 2.70 20.46
CA ARG A 32 51.26 2.69 21.90
C ARG A 32 50.21 1.64 22.25
N VAL A 33 49.24 1.45 21.35
CA VAL A 33 48.13 0.50 21.52
C VAL A 33 48.44 -0.83 20.84
N ASP A 34 49.50 -0.86 20.02
CA ASP A 34 49.93 -2.01 19.21
C ASP A 34 48.79 -2.55 18.33
N LYS A 35 48.03 -1.62 17.73
CA LYS A 35 46.85 -1.91 16.92
C LYS A 35 46.75 -0.97 15.72
N GLU A 36 46.29 -1.51 14.61
CA GLU A 36 45.92 -0.71 13.44
C GLU A 36 44.57 -0.03 13.66
N ILE A 37 44.57 1.31 13.66
CA ILE A 37 43.40 2.15 13.89
C ILE A 37 42.97 2.88 12.61
N LEU A 38 41.67 3.12 12.51
CA LEU A 38 41.09 3.93 11.43
C LEU A 38 41.17 5.41 11.81
N THR A 39 41.94 6.16 11.04
CA THR A 39 42.00 7.62 11.09
C THR A 39 41.12 8.21 10.00
N ARG A 40 40.54 9.38 10.25
CA ARG A 40 39.72 10.09 9.26
C ARG A 40 40.29 11.47 8.99
N LYS A 41 40.23 11.92 7.74
CA LYS A 41 40.58 13.27 7.33
C LYS A 41 39.57 13.80 6.33
N ASP A 42 39.10 15.01 6.59
CA ASP A 42 38.13 15.68 5.73
C ASP A 42 38.88 16.61 4.76
N TYR A 43 38.63 16.43 3.47
CA TYR A 43 39.20 17.22 2.39
C TYR A 43 38.15 18.13 1.77
N LEU A 44 38.57 19.34 1.39
CA LEU A 44 37.80 20.18 0.49
C LEU A 44 38.16 19.77 -0.93
N VAL A 45 37.16 19.29 -1.67
CA VAL A 45 37.32 18.67 -2.98
C VAL A 45 36.55 19.51 -4.00
N HIS A 46 37.16 19.71 -5.16
CA HIS A 46 36.52 20.40 -6.26
C HIS A 46 35.52 19.49 -6.97
N ASP A 47 34.31 20.00 -7.16
CA ASP A 47 33.25 19.41 -7.97
C ASP A 47 32.74 20.49 -8.92
N GLU A 48 33.13 20.45 -10.20
CA GLU A 48 32.71 21.46 -11.17
C GLU A 48 31.21 21.39 -11.48
N GLY A 49 30.71 20.18 -11.69
CA GLY A 49 29.31 19.93 -12.05
C GLY A 49 28.35 19.97 -10.88
N SER A 50 28.86 20.06 -9.63
CA SER A 50 28.05 19.95 -8.41
C SER A 50 27.17 18.69 -8.41
N ILE A 51 27.72 17.61 -8.98
CA ILE A 51 27.00 16.36 -9.25
C ILE A 51 26.82 15.57 -7.96
N CYS A 52 27.81 15.62 -7.07
CA CYS A 52 27.78 14.79 -5.87
C CYS A 52 26.75 15.30 -4.87
N LYS A 53 26.20 14.38 -4.08
CA LYS A 53 25.30 14.66 -2.96
C LYS A 53 25.84 14.06 -1.67
N GLU A 54 25.27 14.47 -0.54
CA GLU A 54 25.64 13.96 0.78
C GLU A 54 25.37 12.45 0.85
N GLY A 55 26.39 11.67 1.26
CA GLY A 55 26.32 10.21 1.31
C GLY A 55 26.89 9.47 0.11
N ASP A 56 27.28 10.15 -0.97
CA ASP A 56 27.94 9.50 -2.11
C ASP A 56 29.35 9.02 -1.77
N ILE A 57 29.73 7.86 -2.32
CA ILE A 57 31.09 7.33 -2.23
C ILE A 57 31.84 7.73 -3.49
N VAL A 58 32.90 8.49 -3.33
CA VAL A 58 33.64 9.11 -4.43
C VAL A 58 35.12 8.72 -4.39
N ARG A 59 35.72 8.62 -5.57
CA ARG A 59 37.17 8.60 -5.75
C ARG A 59 37.63 10.02 -6.04
N ILE A 60 38.54 10.52 -5.21
CA ILE A 60 39.12 11.85 -5.37
C ILE A 60 40.58 11.71 -5.82
N GLU A 61 41.03 12.64 -6.64
CA GLU A 61 42.38 12.67 -7.18
C GLU A 61 43.08 14.00 -6.87
N SER A 62 44.41 13.95 -6.69
CA SER A 62 45.22 15.14 -6.49
C SER A 62 45.30 15.99 -7.75
N ILE A 63 45.12 17.30 -7.60
CA ILE A 63 45.21 18.29 -8.67
C ILE A 63 46.09 19.46 -8.23
N PRO A 64 46.52 20.35 -9.15
CA PRO A 64 47.10 21.62 -8.77
C PRO A 64 46.17 22.37 -7.81
N LYS A 65 46.77 23.09 -6.87
CA LYS A 65 46.04 23.78 -5.82
C LYS A 65 45.14 24.88 -6.42
N ILE A 66 43.83 24.65 -6.45
CA ILE A 66 42.84 25.64 -6.93
C ILE A 66 42.60 26.74 -5.89
N SER A 67 42.70 26.40 -4.60
CA SER A 67 42.48 27.35 -3.49
C SER A 67 43.34 26.99 -2.29
N LYS A 68 43.39 27.86 -1.26
CA LYS A 68 44.24 27.72 -0.06
C LYS A 68 44.22 26.31 0.57
N ARG A 69 43.08 25.62 0.53
CA ARG A 69 42.87 24.28 1.11
C ARG A 69 42.34 23.23 0.11
N LYS A 70 42.18 23.58 -1.17
CA LYS A 70 41.52 22.73 -2.18
C LYS A 70 42.55 22.23 -3.19
N ALA A 71 43.01 20.99 -2.99
CA ALA A 71 44.05 20.33 -3.77
C ALA A 71 43.61 18.98 -4.36
N PHE A 72 42.32 18.65 -4.23
CA PHE A 72 41.73 17.42 -4.75
C PHE A 72 40.51 17.76 -5.60
N ALA A 73 40.26 16.96 -6.63
CA ALA A 73 39.03 16.98 -7.44
C ALA A 73 38.34 15.62 -7.37
N ILE A 74 37.03 15.61 -7.63
CA ILE A 74 36.28 14.36 -7.78
C ILE A 74 36.62 13.76 -9.14
N ALA A 75 37.16 12.55 -9.13
CA ALA A 75 37.47 11.82 -10.36
C ALA A 75 36.30 10.93 -10.80
N GLU A 76 35.59 10.33 -9.84
CA GLU A 76 34.56 9.33 -10.11
C GLU A 76 33.63 9.16 -8.92
N ILE A 77 32.34 8.93 -9.18
CA ILE A 77 31.36 8.52 -8.19
C ILE A 77 31.28 6.99 -8.23
N LYS A 78 31.77 6.31 -7.20
CA LYS A 78 31.76 4.85 -7.10
C LYS A 78 30.38 4.31 -6.74
N VAL A 79 29.70 4.97 -5.80
CA VAL A 79 28.37 4.59 -5.35
C VAL A 79 27.55 5.84 -5.14
N ASN A 80 26.41 5.90 -5.83
CA ASN A 80 25.48 7.00 -5.79
C ASN A 80 24.35 6.69 -4.80
N LYS A 81 24.47 7.15 -3.55
CA LYS A 81 23.45 6.96 -2.50
C LYS A 81 22.74 8.28 -2.19
N GLY A 82 23.49 9.37 -2.18
CA GLY A 82 22.98 10.70 -1.84
C GLY A 82 21.97 11.22 -2.85
N GLN A 83 22.20 11.01 -4.15
CA GLN A 83 21.23 11.48 -5.15
C GLN A 83 19.92 10.68 -5.08
N GLN A 84 19.99 9.39 -4.75
CA GLN A 84 18.81 8.54 -4.56
C GLN A 84 17.94 9.07 -3.41
N PHE A 85 18.55 9.44 -2.28
CA PHE A 85 17.80 9.99 -1.15
C PHE A 85 17.06 11.28 -1.49
N ALA A 86 17.69 12.19 -2.25
CA ALA A 86 17.02 13.41 -2.70
C ALA A 86 15.82 13.10 -3.61
N ALA A 87 15.97 12.18 -4.56
CA ALA A 87 14.88 11.77 -5.44
C ALA A 87 13.71 11.11 -4.67
N TYR A 88 14.04 10.29 -3.66
CA TYR A 88 13.01 9.66 -2.82
C TYR A 88 12.26 10.67 -1.96
N GLU A 89 12.94 11.69 -1.43
CA GLU A 89 12.28 12.73 -0.64
C GLU A 89 11.25 13.51 -1.48
N GLU A 90 11.59 13.88 -2.72
CA GLU A 90 10.68 14.56 -3.63
C GLU A 90 9.48 13.68 -4.01
N MET A 91 9.75 12.40 -4.32
CA MET A 91 8.71 11.43 -4.65
C MET A 91 7.75 11.21 -3.48
N ALA A 92 8.27 11.07 -2.25
CA ALA A 92 7.49 10.88 -1.05
C ALA A 92 6.56 12.08 -0.78
N LYS A 93 7.08 13.31 -0.84
CA LYS A 93 6.26 14.54 -0.68
C LYS A 93 5.10 14.60 -1.68
N LYS A 94 5.38 14.24 -2.94
CA LYS A 94 4.34 14.21 -3.98
C LYS A 94 3.29 13.14 -3.71
N GLN A 95 3.70 11.95 -3.30
CA GLN A 95 2.78 10.85 -3.00
C GLN A 95 1.89 11.16 -1.79
N VAL A 96 2.48 11.62 -0.68
CA VAL A 96 1.74 12.00 0.53
C VAL A 96 0.71 13.07 0.20
N LYS A 97 1.08 14.11 -0.55
CA LYS A 97 0.12 15.15 -0.96
C LYS A 97 -1.06 14.58 -1.76
N LEU A 98 -0.80 13.68 -2.71
CA LEU A 98 -1.87 13.05 -3.50
C LEU A 98 -2.77 12.14 -2.66
N GLU A 99 -2.21 11.50 -1.63
CA GLU A 99 -2.94 10.67 -0.69
C GLU A 99 -3.83 11.51 0.22
N GLU A 100 -3.28 12.57 0.82
CA GLU A 100 -4.03 13.55 1.63
C GLU A 100 -5.20 14.15 0.86
N GLU A 101 -5.00 14.53 -0.40
CA GLU A 101 -6.06 15.06 -1.27
C GLU A 101 -7.18 14.03 -1.53
N LYS A 102 -6.83 12.74 -1.68
CA LYS A 102 -7.81 11.66 -1.86
C LYS A 102 -8.58 11.39 -0.57
N GLU A 103 -7.89 11.35 0.56
CA GLU A 103 -8.52 11.15 1.87
C GLU A 103 -9.46 12.30 2.22
N ALA A 104 -9.07 13.54 1.95
CA ALA A 104 -9.94 14.70 2.15
C ALA A 104 -11.22 14.60 1.29
N LYS A 105 -11.10 14.18 0.03
CA LYS A 105 -12.27 13.95 -0.85
C LYS A 105 -13.18 12.85 -0.30
N LYS A 106 -12.63 11.70 0.07
CA LYS A 106 -13.38 10.59 0.70
C LYS A 106 -14.10 11.04 1.97
N PHE A 107 -13.44 11.85 2.79
CA PHE A 107 -14.01 12.39 4.02
C PHE A 107 -15.22 13.29 3.73
N ILE A 108 -15.12 14.16 2.73
CA ILE A 108 -16.23 15.02 2.28
C ILE A 108 -17.40 14.16 1.77
N GLU A 109 -17.13 13.18 0.90
CA GLU A 109 -18.16 12.27 0.39
C GLU A 109 -18.84 11.49 1.53
N HIS A 110 -18.07 10.97 2.48
CA HIS A 110 -18.61 10.25 3.63
C HIS A 110 -19.46 11.16 4.51
N ARG A 111 -19.02 12.40 4.74
CA ARG A 111 -19.78 13.41 5.49
C ARG A 111 -21.11 13.73 4.79
N GLU A 112 -21.13 13.87 3.48
CA GLU A 112 -22.36 14.10 2.71
C GLU A 112 -23.31 12.90 2.78
N LYS A 113 -22.80 11.68 2.62
CA LYS A 113 -23.59 10.45 2.78
C LYS A 113 -24.19 10.37 4.19
N PHE A 114 -23.38 10.62 5.21
CA PHE A 114 -23.83 10.62 6.61
C PHE A 114 -24.90 11.68 6.87
N SER A 115 -24.73 12.89 6.33
CA SER A 115 -25.76 13.94 6.38
C SER A 115 -27.08 13.48 5.76
N LYS A 116 -27.04 12.81 4.60
CA LYS A 116 -28.25 12.28 3.94
C LYS A 116 -28.93 11.20 4.79
N ILE A 117 -28.14 10.30 5.38
CA ILE A 117 -28.66 9.26 6.29
C ILE A 117 -29.33 9.88 7.52
N ILE A 118 -28.74 10.91 8.13
CA ILE A 118 -29.37 11.62 9.26
C ILE A 118 -30.73 12.20 8.83
N THR A 119 -30.78 12.90 7.69
CA THR A 119 -32.06 13.46 7.20
C THR A 119 -33.10 12.38 6.94
N GLN A 120 -32.69 11.23 6.41
CA GLN A 120 -33.57 10.09 6.20
C GLN A 120 -34.10 9.51 7.52
N LEU A 121 -33.25 9.35 8.53
CA LEU A 121 -33.67 8.85 9.85
C LEU A 121 -34.64 9.80 10.53
N ASP A 122 -34.44 11.11 10.41
CA ASP A 122 -35.35 12.11 10.98
C ASP A 122 -36.71 12.11 10.26
N ASP A 123 -36.74 11.97 8.93
CA ASP A 123 -37.96 11.81 8.15
C ASP A 123 -38.72 10.52 8.53
N LEU A 124 -38.01 9.39 8.68
CA LEU A 124 -38.62 8.12 9.12
C LEU A 124 -39.21 8.22 10.53
N LYS A 125 -38.49 8.85 11.47
CA LYS A 125 -39.02 9.12 12.82
C LYS A 125 -40.24 10.03 12.78
N LYS A 126 -40.26 11.03 11.90
CA LYS A 126 -41.41 11.92 11.72
C LYS A 126 -42.61 11.15 11.18
N MET A 127 -42.41 10.33 10.15
CA MET A 127 -43.46 9.47 9.59
C MET A 127 -44.04 8.53 10.65
N ASP A 128 -43.19 7.90 11.47
CA ASP A 128 -43.64 7.01 12.56
C ASP A 128 -44.54 7.73 13.57
N LYS A 129 -44.14 8.93 14.01
CA LYS A 129 -44.96 9.78 14.89
C LYS A 129 -46.31 10.13 14.28
N LEU A 130 -46.31 10.59 13.02
CA LEU A 130 -47.55 10.94 12.30
C LEU A 130 -48.47 9.73 12.17
N THR A 131 -47.93 8.54 11.89
CA THR A 131 -48.74 7.32 11.82
C THR A 131 -49.31 6.91 13.18
N HIS A 132 -48.56 7.13 14.26
CA HIS A 132 -49.08 6.91 15.61
C HIS A 132 -50.18 7.91 15.97
N GLU A 133 -50.04 9.19 15.62
CA GLU A 133 -51.04 10.24 15.86
C GLU A 133 -52.37 9.92 15.15
N ILE A 134 -52.32 9.49 13.88
CA ILE A 134 -53.49 9.04 13.12
C ILE A 134 -54.17 7.85 13.80
N THR A 135 -53.38 6.94 14.37
CA THR A 135 -53.90 5.74 15.05
C THR A 135 -54.53 6.07 16.40
N SER A 136 -54.02 7.07 17.13
CA SER A 136 -54.53 7.45 18.46
C SER A 136 -55.74 8.38 18.43
N ASN A 137 -55.82 9.30 17.45
CA ASN A 137 -56.88 10.29 17.35
C ASN A 137 -57.85 9.92 16.23
N ILE A 138 -59.02 9.36 16.57
CA ILE A 138 -59.98 8.82 15.58
C ILE A 138 -60.89 9.91 14.97
N GLU A 139 -60.93 11.14 15.53
CA GLU A 139 -61.99 12.14 15.26
C GLU A 139 -61.59 13.40 14.46
N GLU A 140 -60.35 13.53 13.95
CA GLU A 140 -59.86 14.73 13.22
C GLU A 140 -59.66 14.52 11.70
N ASP A 141 -59.72 15.61 10.92
CA ASP A 141 -59.42 15.64 9.47
C ASP A 141 -57.91 15.43 9.21
N HIS A 142 -57.48 14.18 9.10
CA HIS A 142 -56.08 13.75 8.94
C HIS A 142 -55.45 14.00 7.56
N THR A 143 -56.11 14.73 6.67
CA THR A 143 -55.71 14.87 5.25
C THR A 143 -54.29 15.40 5.09
N LYS A 144 -53.91 16.42 5.87
CA LYS A 144 -52.57 17.02 5.85
C LYS A 144 -51.47 16.06 6.34
N LEU A 145 -51.77 15.26 7.36
CA LEU A 145 -50.82 14.27 7.89
C LEU A 145 -50.58 13.16 6.87
N ILE A 146 -51.63 12.73 6.17
CA ILE A 146 -51.56 11.73 5.09
C ILE A 146 -50.73 12.26 3.90
N GLU A 147 -50.90 13.54 3.54
CA GLU A 147 -50.09 14.19 2.50
C GLU A 147 -48.60 14.23 2.86
N GLU A 148 -48.24 14.61 4.09
CA GLU A 148 -46.85 14.60 4.56
C GLU A 148 -46.24 13.19 4.57
N ILE A 149 -47.01 12.18 4.99
CA ILE A 149 -46.59 10.78 4.94
C ILE A 149 -46.35 10.34 3.49
N ASN A 150 -47.22 10.70 2.55
CA ASN A 150 -47.06 10.35 1.14
C ASN A 150 -45.84 11.02 0.51
N GLN A 151 -45.54 12.28 0.86
CA GLN A 151 -44.33 12.97 0.42
C GLN A 151 -43.05 12.24 0.89
N ILE A 152 -43.02 11.78 2.15
CA ILE A 152 -41.88 11.01 2.69
C ILE A 152 -41.79 9.64 1.98
N LYS A 153 -42.92 8.96 1.75
CA LYS A 153 -42.95 7.69 1.02
C LYS A 153 -42.47 7.82 -0.42
N GLU A 154 -42.86 8.87 -1.13
CA GLU A 154 -42.40 9.16 -2.49
C GLU A 154 -40.90 9.49 -2.51
N LYS A 155 -40.41 10.29 -1.55
CA LYS A 155 -38.98 10.67 -1.47
C LYS A 155 -38.06 9.46 -1.32
N TYR A 156 -38.50 8.42 -0.62
CA TYR A 156 -37.71 7.21 -0.34
C TYR A 156 -38.24 5.94 -1.02
N ASN A 157 -39.22 6.06 -1.93
CA ASN A 157 -39.89 4.95 -2.63
C ASN A 157 -40.41 3.83 -1.70
N ILE A 158 -41.04 4.19 -0.58
CA ILE A 158 -41.59 3.24 0.40
C ILE A 158 -43.03 2.87 0.02
N LYS A 159 -43.32 1.57 -0.19
CA LYS A 159 -44.65 1.07 -0.57
C LYS A 159 -45.66 1.05 0.58
N SER A 160 -45.25 0.63 1.77
CA SER A 160 -46.11 0.50 2.95
C SER A 160 -45.33 0.77 4.24
N TRP A 161 -46.03 1.27 5.27
CA TRP A 161 -45.47 1.47 6.61
C TRP A 161 -46.31 0.70 7.64
N PRO A 162 -45.72 -0.10 8.54
CA PRO A 162 -44.29 -0.42 8.65
C PRO A 162 -43.75 -1.20 7.44
N THR A 163 -42.48 -1.00 7.10
CA THR A 163 -41.84 -1.64 5.94
C THR A 163 -41.05 -2.87 6.36
N THR A 164 -41.18 -3.97 5.61
CA THR A 164 -40.36 -5.18 5.79
C THR A 164 -39.03 -5.11 5.02
N GLU A 165 -39.00 -4.32 3.94
CA GLU A 165 -37.80 -4.05 3.14
C GLU A 165 -36.83 -3.09 3.86
N SER A 166 -35.52 -3.25 3.65
CA SER A 166 -34.50 -2.41 4.27
C SER A 166 -34.50 -1.01 3.66
N THR A 167 -34.87 0.02 4.44
CA THR A 167 -34.89 1.42 3.98
C THR A 167 -33.55 2.13 4.15
N VAL A 168 -32.72 1.68 5.10
CA VAL A 168 -31.37 2.22 5.35
C VAL A 168 -30.36 1.11 5.10
N ASP A 169 -29.31 1.41 4.35
CA ASP A 169 -28.22 0.47 4.11
C ASP A 169 -27.40 0.29 5.40
N LEU A 170 -27.59 -0.86 6.06
CA LEU A 170 -26.76 -1.30 7.17
C LEU A 170 -25.64 -2.19 6.64
N GLY A 171 -24.41 -1.99 7.13
CA GLY A 171 -23.26 -2.83 6.75
C GLY A 171 -23.44 -4.32 7.08
N LEU A 172 -24.43 -4.67 7.91
CA LEU A 172 -24.83 -6.07 8.18
C LEU A 172 -25.45 -6.75 6.95
N ASN A 173 -25.97 -5.98 6.00
CA ASN A 173 -26.57 -6.48 4.75
C ASN A 173 -25.54 -6.60 3.61
N GLU A 174 -24.33 -6.07 3.78
CA GLU A 174 -23.27 -6.23 2.78
C GLU A 174 -22.79 -7.69 2.73
N PRO A 175 -22.58 -8.27 1.53
CA PRO A 175 -22.06 -9.62 1.44
C PRO A 175 -20.67 -9.69 2.08
N ILE A 176 -20.44 -10.75 2.87
CA ILE A 176 -19.16 -10.97 3.60
C ILE A 176 -17.96 -11.02 2.63
N PHE A 177 -18.17 -11.41 1.38
CA PHE A 177 -17.15 -11.47 0.35
C PHE A 177 -17.56 -10.59 -0.83
N SER A 178 -16.67 -9.69 -1.23
CA SER A 178 -16.90 -8.82 -2.39
C SER A 178 -16.56 -9.55 -3.69
N ASP A 179 -15.46 -10.30 -3.67
CA ASP A 179 -14.94 -11.03 -4.82
C ASP A 179 -14.91 -12.55 -4.59
N GLU A 180 -15.05 -13.31 -5.69
CA GLU A 180 -14.86 -14.77 -5.65
C GLU A 180 -13.44 -15.14 -5.18
N LYS A 181 -12.46 -14.29 -5.48
CA LYS A 181 -11.07 -14.46 -5.02
C LYS A 181 -10.97 -14.44 -3.50
N GLU A 182 -11.65 -13.49 -2.85
CA GLU A 182 -11.68 -13.36 -1.39
C GLU A 182 -12.39 -14.56 -0.78
N LYS A 183 -13.51 -14.98 -1.38
CA LYS A 183 -14.24 -16.19 -0.98
C LYS A 183 -13.35 -17.43 -1.04
N ARG A 184 -12.60 -17.61 -2.14
CA ARG A 184 -11.64 -18.72 -2.30
C ARG A 184 -10.47 -18.63 -1.33
N LEU A 185 -9.97 -17.42 -1.06
CA LEU A 185 -8.89 -17.21 -0.10
C LEU A 185 -9.32 -17.54 1.33
N TYR A 186 -10.54 -17.14 1.70
CA TYR A 186 -11.12 -17.44 3.00
C TYR A 186 -11.26 -18.95 3.22
N PHE A 187 -11.79 -19.68 2.24
CA PHE A 187 -11.96 -21.14 2.32
C PHE A 187 -10.75 -21.95 1.83
N ILE A 188 -9.57 -21.33 1.64
CA ILE A 188 -8.45 -22.00 0.96
C ILE A 188 -7.97 -23.25 1.69
N GLN A 189 -8.00 -23.23 3.02
CA GLN A 189 -7.60 -24.38 3.82
C GLN A 189 -8.59 -25.54 3.67
N TYR A 190 -9.89 -25.24 3.62
CA TYR A 190 -10.94 -26.22 3.38
C TYR A 190 -10.80 -26.86 1.99
N ILE A 191 -10.73 -26.02 0.95
CA ILE A 191 -10.59 -26.46 -0.45
C ILE A 191 -9.34 -27.33 -0.64
N LEU A 192 -8.20 -26.90 -0.10
CA LEU A 192 -6.95 -27.66 -0.22
C LEU A 192 -7.01 -29.00 0.52
N ASN A 193 -7.64 -29.04 1.69
CA ASN A 193 -7.79 -30.28 2.44
C ASN A 193 -8.67 -31.28 1.67
N GLU A 194 -9.76 -30.80 1.11
CA GLU A 194 -10.69 -31.61 0.32
C GLU A 194 -10.05 -32.11 -0.99
N LEU A 195 -9.31 -31.26 -1.72
CA LEU A 195 -8.59 -31.63 -2.94
C LEU A 195 -7.44 -32.61 -2.72
N MET A 196 -6.79 -32.58 -1.55
CA MET A 196 -5.67 -33.46 -1.26
C MET A 196 -6.13 -34.81 -0.71
N ASN A 197 -7.21 -34.85 0.08
CA ASN A 197 -7.63 -36.06 0.80
C ASN A 197 -8.75 -36.84 0.11
N ASN A 198 -9.62 -36.19 -0.67
CA ASN A 198 -10.75 -36.87 -1.30
C ASN A 198 -10.33 -37.49 -2.65
N ALA A 199 -10.63 -38.78 -2.83
CA ALA A 199 -10.32 -39.54 -4.05
C ALA A 199 -11.06 -39.00 -5.29
N LYS A 200 -12.23 -38.38 -5.10
CA LYS A 200 -13.03 -37.78 -6.20
C LYS A 200 -12.26 -36.73 -7.01
N TYR A 201 -11.32 -36.04 -6.39
CA TYR A 201 -10.58 -34.93 -7.02
C TYR A 201 -9.17 -35.32 -7.48
N GLU A 202 -8.84 -36.60 -7.47
CA GLU A 202 -7.52 -37.08 -7.85
C GLU A 202 -7.18 -36.82 -9.33
N GLU A 203 -8.14 -37.04 -10.24
CA GLU A 203 -7.96 -36.80 -11.67
C GLU A 203 -7.74 -35.31 -11.98
N ILE A 204 -8.49 -34.44 -11.30
CA ILE A 204 -8.36 -32.99 -11.42
C ILE A 204 -7.01 -32.53 -10.86
N ARG A 205 -6.57 -33.09 -9.73
CA ARG A 205 -5.24 -32.79 -9.18
C ARG A 205 -4.13 -33.23 -10.14
N LYS A 206 -4.24 -34.41 -10.75
CA LYS A 206 -3.27 -34.90 -11.75
C LYS A 206 -3.19 -33.95 -12.94
N SER A 207 -4.33 -33.56 -13.52
CA SER A 207 -4.35 -32.63 -14.66
C SER A 207 -3.77 -31.25 -14.33
N ILE A 208 -4.04 -30.72 -13.13
CA ILE A 208 -3.48 -29.44 -12.66
C ILE A 208 -1.96 -29.54 -12.48
N VAL A 209 -1.47 -30.61 -11.84
CA VAL A 209 -0.03 -30.80 -11.59
C VAL A 209 0.71 -31.03 -12.91
N GLU A 210 0.22 -31.89 -13.79
CA GLU A 210 0.84 -32.21 -15.07
C GLU A 210 0.85 -31.00 -16.01
N SER A 211 -0.26 -30.24 -16.10
CA SER A 211 -0.33 -29.05 -16.96
C SER A 211 0.67 -27.96 -16.54
N LYS A 212 0.97 -27.82 -15.24
CA LYS A 212 1.86 -26.77 -14.73
C LYS A 212 3.32 -27.22 -14.60
N LEU A 213 3.58 -28.44 -14.16
CA LEU A 213 4.93 -28.96 -13.89
C LEU A 213 5.50 -29.82 -15.02
N LYS A 214 4.67 -30.30 -15.96
CA LYS A 214 5.05 -31.26 -17.01
C LYS A 214 5.75 -32.52 -16.48
N LYS A 215 5.45 -32.89 -15.23
CA LYS A 215 5.97 -34.07 -14.53
C LYS A 215 4.80 -34.89 -14.01
N SER A 216 5.01 -36.20 -13.91
CA SER A 216 4.01 -37.10 -13.33
C SER A 216 3.75 -36.75 -11.86
N MET A 217 2.53 -36.99 -11.39
CA MET A 217 2.16 -36.66 -10.00
C MET A 217 3.00 -37.44 -8.97
N GLU A 218 3.44 -38.66 -9.31
CA GLU A 218 4.18 -39.58 -8.44
C GLU A 218 5.62 -39.11 -8.16
N GLU A 219 6.22 -38.36 -9.08
CA GLU A 219 7.56 -37.77 -8.91
C GLU A 219 7.57 -36.53 -8.00
N VAL A 220 6.40 -35.96 -7.72
CA VAL A 220 6.27 -34.66 -7.05
C VAL A 220 5.84 -34.85 -5.60
N SER A 221 6.57 -34.22 -4.66
CA SER A 221 6.20 -34.28 -3.24
C SER A 221 4.82 -33.67 -2.95
N LYS A 222 4.12 -34.19 -1.94
CA LYS A 222 2.78 -33.71 -1.53
C LYS A 222 2.75 -32.20 -1.23
N SER A 223 3.83 -31.64 -0.69
CA SER A 223 3.96 -30.19 -0.43
C SER A 223 3.99 -29.37 -1.71
N ILE A 224 4.70 -29.85 -2.74
CA ILE A 224 4.75 -29.18 -4.05
C ILE A 224 3.41 -29.30 -4.75
N GLN A 225 2.77 -30.46 -4.72
CA GLN A 225 1.40 -30.65 -5.23
C GLN A 225 0.43 -29.65 -4.59
N LYS A 226 0.44 -29.54 -3.25
CA LYS A 226 -0.38 -28.57 -2.50
C LYS A 226 -0.11 -27.12 -2.93
N ASN A 227 1.15 -26.73 -3.14
CA ASN A 227 1.51 -25.38 -3.57
C ASN A 227 1.09 -25.06 -5.01
N VAL A 228 1.10 -26.05 -5.89
CA VAL A 228 0.67 -25.91 -7.29
C VAL A 228 -0.84 -25.77 -7.36
N VAL A 229 -1.56 -26.65 -6.67
CA VAL A 229 -3.03 -26.57 -6.54
C VAL A 229 -3.44 -25.25 -5.89
N ARG A 230 -2.72 -24.80 -4.85
CA ARG A 230 -2.95 -23.49 -4.21
C ARG A 230 -2.82 -22.32 -5.20
N ARG A 231 -1.76 -22.31 -6.02
CA ARG A 231 -1.58 -21.27 -7.04
C ARG A 231 -2.68 -21.32 -8.10
N TYR A 232 -3.06 -22.51 -8.54
CA TYR A 232 -4.13 -22.71 -9.51
C TYR A 232 -5.49 -22.18 -9.01
N LEU A 233 -5.83 -22.40 -7.74
CA LEU A 233 -7.09 -21.94 -7.14
C LEU A 233 -7.16 -20.42 -6.93
N LEU A 234 -6.02 -19.79 -6.64
CA LEU A 234 -5.93 -18.35 -6.44
C LEU A 234 -6.07 -17.54 -7.73
N ASP A 235 -5.90 -18.20 -8.88
CA ASP A 235 -6.19 -17.61 -10.19
C ASP A 235 -7.71 -17.65 -10.44
N THR A 236 -8.34 -16.48 -10.48
CA THR A 236 -9.80 -16.33 -10.67
C THR A 236 -10.31 -16.81 -12.03
N ARG A 237 -9.41 -16.97 -13.01
CA ARG A 237 -9.75 -17.49 -14.35
C ARG A 237 -10.04 -18.98 -14.35
N ASN A 238 -9.58 -19.69 -13.33
CA ASN A 238 -9.81 -21.13 -13.19
C ASN A 238 -11.06 -21.36 -12.33
N GLU A 239 -11.81 -22.42 -12.61
CA GLU A 239 -12.96 -22.79 -11.77
C GLU A 239 -12.50 -23.49 -10.49
N CYS A 240 -13.24 -23.27 -9.39
CA CYS A 240 -13.01 -24.00 -8.14
C CYS A 240 -13.74 -25.35 -8.20
N PRO A 241 -13.04 -26.49 -8.23
CA PRO A 241 -13.66 -27.81 -8.37
C PRO A 241 -14.41 -28.28 -7.10
N VAL A 242 -14.18 -27.62 -5.95
CA VAL A 242 -14.77 -27.97 -4.67
C VAL A 242 -15.94 -27.03 -4.37
N PRO A 243 -17.14 -27.56 -4.02
CA PRO A 243 -18.25 -26.72 -3.58
C PRO A 243 -17.89 -26.04 -2.25
N LEU A 244 -18.10 -24.73 -2.19
CA LEU A 244 -17.84 -23.96 -0.98
C LEU A 244 -18.96 -24.20 0.04
N PRO A 245 -18.65 -24.29 1.34
CA PRO A 245 -19.68 -24.32 2.38
C PRO A 245 -20.50 -23.02 2.34
N GLN A 246 -21.78 -23.13 2.72
CA GLN A 246 -22.69 -22.00 2.87
C GLN A 246 -22.29 -21.10 4.04
#